data_AF-A0A0C9WW52-F1
#
_entry.id   AF-A0A0C9WW52-F1
#
_cell.length_a   1.000
_cell.length_b   1.000
_cell.length_c   1.000
_cell.angle_alpha   90.00
_cell.angle_beta   90.00
_cell.angle_gamma   90.00
#
_symmetry.space_group_name_H-M   'P 1'
#
loop_
_entity.id
_entity.type
_entity.pdbx_description
1 polymer ?
#
loop_
_entity_poly.entity_id
_entity_poly.type
_entity_poly.pdbx_seq_one_letter_code
_entity_poly.pdbx_strand_id
1 'polypeptide(L)'
;MSNFFIEVIDHHVQTTDIVILSPSARHEIISTVNNVWDVGIAASLASLAALITPNTTIHRTDIQYDAVQYVTSSQPIFVWVETPFILRRNLHRSPFAIIFSVDCLPPFHSLTLAFHILRFMDIYIREGDYRCFQLLALTYCFTHTSVYGVLFFDHRLAFVFNQAHVRAESRSHSHRFSHSLHPITTVPGQSISLDFVADLIVRARRLTRGRI
;
A
#
# COMPACT_ATOMS: atom_id res chain seq x y z
N MET A 1 6.05 2.03 -24.68
CA MET A 1 6.40 1.28 -23.47
C MET A 1 6.57 2.28 -22.35
N SER A 2 5.65 2.32 -21.39
CA SER A 2 5.65 3.31 -20.31
C SER A 2 6.41 2.74 -19.12
N ASN A 3 7.55 3.33 -18.78
CA ASN A 3 8.35 2.97 -17.61
C ASN A 3 7.72 3.59 -16.36
N PHE A 4 7.23 2.78 -15.44
CA PHE A 4 6.66 3.21 -14.16
C PHE A 4 7.75 3.26 -13.08
N PHE A 5 7.81 4.35 -12.29
CA PHE A 5 8.78 4.53 -11.21
C PHE A 5 8.19 4.17 -9.85
N ILE A 6 9.03 3.56 -9.00
CA ILE A 6 8.76 3.33 -7.57
C ILE A 6 9.88 4.04 -6.82
N GLU A 7 9.52 4.89 -5.87
CA GLU A 7 10.42 5.66 -5.03
C GLU A 7 10.24 5.24 -3.57
N VAL A 8 11.33 5.25 -2.82
CA VAL A 8 11.39 5.12 -1.36
C VAL A 8 11.96 6.42 -0.82
N ILE A 9 11.21 7.10 0.04
CA ILE A 9 11.70 8.29 0.74
C ILE A 9 11.86 7.90 2.21
N ASP A 10 13.06 8.00 2.77
CA ASP A 10 13.29 7.80 4.21
C ASP A 10 13.41 9.17 4.92
N HIS A 11 12.74 9.33 6.06
CA HIS A 11 12.74 10.58 6.83
C HIS A 11 13.35 10.38 8.23
N HIS A 12 14.68 10.36 8.26
CA HIS A 12 15.49 10.71 9.42
C HIS A 12 16.42 11.87 9.02
N VAL A 13 16.31 13.00 9.74
CA VAL A 13 17.30 14.10 9.85
C VAL A 13 18.27 14.27 8.65
N GLN A 14 17.93 15.24 7.78
CA GLN A 14 18.83 15.98 6.87
C GLN A 14 19.52 15.31 5.67
N THR A 15 19.32 14.03 5.36
CA THR A 15 19.69 13.50 4.03
C THR A 15 18.62 12.53 3.54
N THR A 16 17.91 12.93 2.49
CA THR A 16 16.87 12.13 1.84
C THR A 16 17.54 11.04 1.02
N ASP A 17 17.77 9.87 1.62
CA ASP A 17 18.25 8.71 0.85
C ASP A 17 17.08 8.18 0.01
N ILE A 18 17.01 8.70 -1.22
CA ILE A 18 16.06 8.25 -2.22
C ILE A 18 16.56 6.90 -2.73
N VAL A 19 15.95 5.80 -2.28
CA VAL A 19 16.25 4.48 -2.87
C VAL A 19 15.50 4.38 -4.18
N ILE A 20 16.22 4.51 -5.28
CA ILE A 20 15.70 4.27 -6.63
C ILE A 20 15.85 2.78 -6.93
N LEU A 21 14.73 2.06 -6.90
CA LEU A 21 14.72 0.65 -7.27
C LEU A 21 15.00 0.49 -8.77
N SER A 22 15.87 -0.46 -9.09
CA SER A 22 16.16 -0.82 -10.48
C SER A 22 14.89 -1.33 -11.18
N PRO A 23 14.79 -1.21 -12.52
CA PRO A 23 13.65 -1.75 -13.26
C PRO A 23 13.39 -3.24 -12.99
N SER A 24 14.44 -4.04 -12.79
CA SER A 24 14.33 -5.45 -12.43
C SER A 24 13.74 -5.65 -11.03
N ALA A 25 14.26 -4.96 -10.01
CA ALA A 25 13.73 -5.05 -8.65
C ALA A 25 12.26 -4.63 -8.57
N ARG A 26 11.87 -3.57 -9.32
CA ARG A 26 10.46 -3.15 -9.41
C ARG A 26 9.58 -4.23 -10.03
N HIS A 27 10.04 -4.84 -11.12
CA HIS A 27 9.31 -5.93 -11.76
C HIS A 27 9.15 -7.13 -10.83
N GLU A 28 10.20 -7.47 -10.07
CA GLU A 28 10.21 -8.58 -9.14
C GLU A 28 9.29 -8.35 -7.93
N ILE A 29 9.25 -7.13 -7.39
CA ILE A 29 8.29 -6.71 -6.36
C ILE A 29 6.86 -6.89 -6.88
N ILE A 30 6.55 -6.33 -8.05
CA ILE A 30 5.21 -6.41 -8.64
C ILE A 30 4.83 -7.87 -8.92
N SER A 31 5.75 -8.65 -9.47
CA SER A 31 5.55 -10.07 -9.75
C SER A 31 5.28 -10.87 -8.47
N THR A 32 6.09 -10.66 -7.43
CA THR A 32 5.92 -11.34 -6.13
C THR A 32 4.56 -11.03 -5.52
N VAL A 33 4.16 -9.75 -5.53
CA VAL A 33 2.85 -9.32 -5.01
C VAL A 33 1.70 -9.94 -5.81
N ASN A 34 1.77 -9.93 -7.13
CA ASN A 34 0.71 -10.46 -7.98
C ASN A 34 0.56 -11.98 -7.91
N ASN A 35 1.62 -12.70 -7.51
CA ASN A 35 1.63 -14.16 -7.38
C ASN A 35 1.37 -14.66 -5.95
N VAL A 36 1.09 -13.76 -4.98
CA VAL A 36 0.87 -14.17 -3.59
C VAL A 36 -0.34 -15.09 -3.42
N TRP A 37 -1.31 -14.99 -4.32
CA TRP A 37 -2.49 -15.87 -4.33
C TRP A 37 -2.10 -17.35 -4.47
N ASP A 38 -1.12 -17.62 -5.34
CA ASP A 38 -0.68 -18.99 -5.64
C ASP A 38 0.43 -19.45 -4.67
N VAL A 39 1.31 -18.53 -4.26
CA VAL A 39 2.51 -18.85 -3.47
C VAL A 39 2.27 -18.76 -1.96
N GLY A 40 1.41 -17.83 -1.52
CA GLY A 40 1.10 -17.56 -0.13
C GLY A 40 2.06 -16.57 0.56
N ILE A 41 1.51 -15.83 1.53
CA ILE A 41 2.22 -14.76 2.25
C ILE A 41 3.51 -15.27 2.92
N ALA A 42 3.45 -16.43 3.59
CA ALA A 42 4.58 -16.97 4.35
C ALA A 42 5.81 -17.24 3.47
N ALA A 43 5.59 -17.67 2.22
CA ALA A 43 6.67 -17.95 1.28
C ALA A 43 7.20 -16.68 0.58
N SER A 44 6.40 -15.62 0.49
CA SER A 44 6.76 -14.37 -0.19
C SER A 44 7.29 -13.27 0.72
N LEU A 45 7.03 -13.32 2.03
CA LEU A 45 7.26 -12.19 2.93
C LEU A 45 8.73 -11.78 3.02
N ALA A 46 9.62 -12.72 3.32
CA ALA A 46 11.05 -12.45 3.51
C ALA A 46 11.71 -11.93 2.23
N SER A 47 11.42 -12.58 1.09
CA SER A 47 11.95 -12.19 -0.21
C SER A 47 11.45 -10.82 -0.65
N LEU A 48 10.16 -10.54 -0.48
CA LEU A 48 9.61 -9.23 -0.80
C LEU A 48 10.21 -8.13 0.08
N ALA A 49 10.37 -8.36 1.38
CA ALA A 49 11.00 -7.40 2.28
C ALA A 49 12.45 -7.09 1.86
N ALA A 50 13.21 -8.12 1.47
CA ALA A 50 14.57 -7.95 0.95
C ALA A 50 14.65 -7.18 -0.37
N LEU A 51 13.65 -7.34 -1.25
CA LEU A 51 13.55 -6.59 -2.51
C LEU A 51 13.19 -5.12 -2.30
N ILE A 52 12.35 -4.83 -1.29
CA ILE A 52 11.93 -3.46 -0.94
C ILE A 52 13.14 -2.66 -0.44
N THR A 53 13.95 -3.24 0.44
CA THR A 53 15.17 -2.60 0.95
C THR A 53 16.39 -3.48 0.76
N PRO A 54 16.99 -3.50 -0.44
CA PRO A 54 18.16 -4.31 -0.70
C PRO A 54 19.35 -3.80 0.13
N ASN A 55 20.08 -4.72 0.75
CA ASN A 55 21.36 -4.46 1.44
C ASN A 55 21.31 -3.43 2.59
N THR A 56 20.15 -3.21 3.20
CA THR A 56 20.04 -2.39 4.41
C THR A 56 20.47 -3.17 5.65
N THR A 57 21.21 -2.52 6.54
CA THR A 57 21.47 -3.02 7.90
C THR A 57 20.43 -2.53 8.91
N ILE A 58 19.56 -1.60 8.50
CA ILE A 58 18.59 -0.92 9.37
C ILE A 58 17.28 -1.69 9.41
N HIS A 59 16.82 -2.19 8.26
CA HIS A 59 15.54 -2.90 8.17
C HIS A 59 15.72 -4.40 8.24
N ARG A 60 14.94 -5.04 9.10
CA ARG A 60 14.85 -6.49 9.19
C ARG A 60 14.11 -7.03 7.98
N THR A 61 14.61 -8.14 7.49
CA THR A 61 14.01 -8.92 6.39
C THR A 61 13.83 -10.39 6.80
N ASP A 62 14.29 -10.76 8.00
CA ASP A 62 14.13 -12.07 8.59
C ASP A 62 12.70 -12.27 9.15
N ILE A 63 12.21 -13.49 9.05
CA ILE A 63 10.86 -13.88 9.50
C ILE A 63 10.89 -14.54 10.89
N GLN A 64 11.70 -14.02 11.81
CA GLN A 64 11.69 -14.46 13.20
C GLN A 64 10.32 -14.19 13.85
N TYR A 65 10.00 -14.99 14.86
CA TYR A 65 8.69 -14.99 15.51
C TYR A 65 8.25 -13.61 16.00
N ASP A 66 9.17 -12.85 16.61
CA ASP A 66 8.91 -11.50 17.11
C ASP A 66 8.58 -10.51 15.98
N ALA A 67 9.30 -10.58 14.86
CA ALA A 67 9.05 -9.75 13.69
C ALA A 67 7.71 -10.07 13.04
N VAL A 68 7.38 -11.36 12.89
CA VAL A 68 6.09 -11.80 12.35
C VAL A 68 4.95 -11.38 13.27
N GLN A 69 5.10 -11.56 14.59
CA GLN A 69 4.11 -11.11 15.57
C GLN A 69 3.92 -9.59 15.51
N TYR A 70 5.01 -8.82 15.37
CA TYR A 70 4.94 -7.37 15.24
C TYR A 70 4.13 -6.95 14.01
N VAL A 71 4.51 -7.42 12.81
CA VAL A 71 3.84 -6.97 11.57
C VAL A 71 2.40 -7.46 11.48
N THR A 72 2.09 -8.65 11.98
CA THR A 72 0.71 -9.17 12.00
C THR A 72 -0.20 -8.40 12.96
N SER A 73 0.36 -7.79 14.00
CA SER A 73 -0.39 -6.94 14.95
C SER A 73 -0.60 -5.50 14.49
N SER A 74 0.15 -5.06 13.47
CA SER A 74 0.09 -3.69 12.97
C SER A 74 -1.20 -3.42 12.18
N GLN A 75 -1.70 -2.19 12.25
CA GLN A 75 -3.03 -1.82 11.77
C GLN A 75 -2.95 -0.87 10.56
N PRO A 76 -3.18 -1.37 9.34
CA PRO A 76 -3.10 -0.55 8.15
C PRO A 76 -4.36 0.27 7.97
N ILE A 77 -4.17 1.43 7.35
CA ILE A 77 -5.24 2.31 6.89
C ILE A 77 -5.20 2.28 5.37
N PHE A 78 -6.32 2.01 4.72
CA PHE A 78 -6.45 2.08 3.26
C PHE A 78 -7.52 3.09 2.84
N VAL A 79 -7.16 4.00 1.94
CA VAL A 79 -8.08 4.96 1.31
C VAL A 79 -8.21 4.61 -0.17
N TRP A 80 -9.43 4.29 -0.57
CA TRP A 80 -9.77 3.80 -1.91
C TRP A 80 -10.12 4.99 -2.81
N VAL A 81 -9.33 5.22 -3.85
CA VAL A 81 -9.53 6.36 -4.76
C VAL A 81 -9.41 5.93 -6.22
N GLU A 82 -9.99 6.73 -7.11
CA GLU A 82 -9.68 6.62 -8.52
C GLU A 82 -8.32 7.28 -8.79
N THR A 83 -7.52 6.70 -9.68
CA THR A 83 -6.18 7.22 -10.02
C THR A 83 -6.18 8.70 -10.46
N PRO A 84 -7.17 9.22 -11.22
CA PRO A 84 -7.20 10.63 -11.60
C PRO A 84 -7.25 11.59 -10.39
N PHE A 85 -7.77 11.14 -9.25
CA PHE A 85 -7.79 11.90 -7.99
C PHE A 85 -6.38 12.17 -7.44
N ILE A 86 -5.42 11.30 -7.76
CA ILE A 86 -4.02 11.39 -7.32
C ILE A 86 -3.14 12.03 -8.39
N LEU A 87 -3.16 11.49 -9.62
CA LEU A 87 -2.19 11.85 -10.66
C LEU A 87 -2.58 13.03 -11.54
N ARG A 88 -3.80 13.58 -11.41
CA ARG A 88 -4.35 14.60 -12.34
C ARG A 88 -4.23 14.22 -13.83
N ARG A 89 -4.00 12.95 -14.13
CA ARG A 89 -3.86 12.35 -15.46
C ARG A 89 -4.56 10.99 -15.44
N ASN A 90 -5.24 10.65 -16.53
CA ASN A 90 -5.85 9.33 -16.69
C ASN A 90 -4.77 8.32 -17.07
N LEU A 91 -4.47 7.40 -16.17
CA LEU A 91 -3.76 6.18 -16.52
C LEU A 91 -4.79 5.13 -16.93
N HIS A 92 -5.08 5.01 -18.22
CA HIS A 92 -6.09 4.05 -18.72
C HIS A 92 -5.85 2.61 -18.25
N ARG A 93 -4.59 2.23 -17.99
CA ARG A 93 -4.24 0.91 -17.48
C ARG A 93 -4.43 0.77 -15.97
N SER A 94 -4.37 1.88 -15.23
CA SER A 94 -4.51 1.92 -13.77
C SER A 94 -5.65 2.86 -13.37
N PRO A 95 -6.92 2.43 -13.47
CA PRO A 95 -8.04 3.29 -13.06
C PRO A 95 -8.14 3.47 -11.55
N PHE A 96 -7.62 2.52 -10.75
CA PHE A 96 -7.77 2.54 -9.29
C PHE A 96 -6.45 2.72 -8.57
N ALA A 97 -6.50 3.45 -7.45
CA ALA A 97 -5.37 3.63 -6.56
C ALA A 97 -5.79 3.43 -5.10
N ILE A 98 -4.93 2.80 -4.31
CA ILE A 98 -5.12 2.60 -2.88
C ILE A 98 -4.00 3.33 -2.17
N ILE A 99 -4.35 4.36 -1.42
CA ILE A 99 -3.42 5.04 -0.53
C ILE A 99 -3.38 4.24 0.76
N PHE A 100 -2.19 3.98 1.28
CA PHE A 100 -2.03 3.26 2.53
C PHE A 100 -1.10 3.96 3.51
N SER A 101 -1.30 3.70 4.80
CA SER A 101 -0.39 4.04 5.87
C SER A 101 -0.44 2.98 6.95
N VAL A 102 0.72 2.62 7.50
CA VAL A 102 0.85 1.68 8.62
C VAL A 102 1.88 2.22 9.59
N ASP A 103 1.51 2.36 10.86
CA ASP A 103 2.46 2.73 11.90
C ASP A 103 3.34 1.54 12.25
N CYS A 104 4.66 1.79 12.25
CA CYS A 104 5.65 0.77 12.54
C CYS A 104 7.00 1.38 12.85
N LEU A 105 7.78 0.68 13.69
CA LEU A 105 9.14 1.08 14.03
C LEU A 105 10.10 0.86 12.85
N PRO A 106 11.18 1.67 12.74
CA PRO A 106 12.16 1.59 11.65
C PRO A 106 12.68 0.18 11.31
N PRO A 107 13.02 -0.67 12.31
CA PRO A 107 13.50 -2.02 12.01
C PRO A 107 12.49 -2.89 11.25
N PHE A 108 11.19 -2.58 11.31
CA PHE A 108 10.13 -3.40 10.72
C PHE A 108 9.50 -2.80 9.47
N HIS A 109 9.98 -1.65 8.96
CA HIS A 109 9.37 -0.97 7.81
C HIS A 109 9.18 -1.88 6.60
N SER A 110 10.24 -2.55 6.16
CA SER A 110 10.21 -3.40 4.96
C SER A 110 9.28 -4.60 5.12
N LEU A 111 9.34 -5.27 6.27
CA LEU A 111 8.44 -6.38 6.59
C LEU A 111 6.99 -5.92 6.71
N THR A 112 6.74 -4.76 7.32
CA THR A 112 5.39 -4.20 7.48
C THR A 112 4.79 -3.87 6.11
N LEU A 113 5.56 -3.21 5.25
CA LEU A 113 5.15 -2.92 3.88
C LEU A 113 4.87 -4.19 3.08
N ALA A 114 5.82 -5.14 3.09
CA ALA A 114 5.68 -6.42 2.40
C ALA A 114 4.42 -7.16 2.88
N PHE A 115 4.27 -7.32 4.20
CA PHE A 115 3.15 -8.03 4.81
C PHE A 115 1.82 -7.42 4.40
N HIS A 116 1.64 -6.10 4.52
CA HIS A 116 0.35 -5.48 4.24
C HIS A 116 -0.01 -5.43 2.76
N ILE A 117 0.95 -5.30 1.86
CA ILE A 117 0.66 -5.41 0.43
C ILE A 117 0.26 -6.84 0.07
N LEU A 118 1.00 -7.85 0.55
CA LEU A 118 0.67 -9.26 0.33
C LEU A 118 -0.70 -9.61 0.93
N ARG A 119 -0.97 -9.14 2.14
CA ARG A 119 -2.24 -9.37 2.85
C ARG A 119 -3.41 -8.65 2.19
N PHE A 120 -3.19 -7.46 1.63
CA PHE A 120 -4.20 -6.75 0.84
C PHE A 120 -4.64 -7.60 -0.35
N MET A 121 -3.69 -8.11 -1.15
CA MET A 121 -4.00 -8.97 -2.29
C MET A 121 -4.77 -10.23 -1.85
N ASP A 122 -4.27 -10.94 -0.85
CA ASP A 122 -4.90 -12.18 -0.36
C ASP A 122 -6.33 -11.97 0.16
N ILE A 123 -6.58 -10.93 0.95
CA ILE A 123 -7.92 -10.63 1.47
C ILE A 123 -8.86 -10.25 0.33
N TYR A 124 -8.47 -9.28 -0.49
CA TYR A 124 -9.41 -8.70 -1.45
C TYR A 124 -9.61 -9.58 -2.69
N ILE A 125 -8.68 -10.47 -3.05
CA ILE A 125 -8.96 -11.50 -4.05
C ILE A 125 -10.04 -12.46 -3.52
N ARG A 126 -9.98 -12.89 -2.25
CA ARG A 126 -11.03 -13.76 -1.64
C ARG A 126 -12.38 -13.06 -1.58
N GLU A 127 -12.41 -11.82 -1.07
CA GLU A 127 -13.65 -11.04 -1.00
C GLU A 127 -14.20 -10.66 -2.39
N GLY A 128 -13.31 -10.62 -3.38
CA GLY A 128 -13.60 -10.34 -4.77
C GLY A 128 -14.14 -11.52 -5.56
N ASP A 129 -14.61 -12.58 -4.88
CA ASP A 129 -15.04 -13.83 -5.52
C ASP A 129 -13.93 -14.44 -6.40
N TYR A 130 -12.70 -14.44 -5.86
CA TYR A 130 -11.50 -14.99 -6.51
C TYR A 130 -11.13 -14.30 -7.83
N ARG A 131 -11.67 -13.11 -8.09
CA ARG A 131 -11.30 -12.31 -9.27
C ARG A 131 -9.93 -11.67 -9.03
N CYS A 132 -8.91 -12.26 -9.60
CA CYS A 132 -7.55 -11.73 -9.52
C CYS A 132 -7.45 -10.38 -10.26
N PHE A 133 -6.99 -9.36 -9.53
CA PHE A 133 -6.59 -8.05 -10.05
C PHE A 133 -5.07 -7.91 -9.93
N GLN A 134 -4.50 -6.96 -10.67
CA GLN A 134 -3.04 -6.82 -10.74
C GLN A 134 -2.58 -5.47 -10.19
N LEU A 135 -1.60 -5.51 -9.30
CA LEU A 135 -0.75 -4.37 -8.99
C LEU A 135 0.09 -4.04 -10.23
N LEU A 136 0.04 -2.78 -10.66
CA LEU A 136 0.75 -2.28 -11.83
C LEU A 136 1.92 -1.38 -11.46
N ALA A 137 1.77 -0.62 -10.37
CA ALA A 137 2.80 0.23 -9.82
C ALA A 137 2.57 0.44 -8.33
N LEU A 138 3.63 0.81 -7.62
CA LEU A 138 3.63 1.11 -6.20
C LEU A 138 4.53 2.32 -5.99
N THR A 139 4.27 3.15 -4.99
CA THR A 139 5.23 4.16 -4.53
C THR A 139 5.09 4.26 -3.02
N TYR A 140 6.19 4.36 -2.29
CA TYR A 140 6.14 4.36 -0.82
C TYR A 140 7.19 5.26 -0.18
N CYS A 141 7.01 5.54 1.10
CA CYS A 141 7.91 6.35 1.90
C CYS A 141 7.95 5.76 3.30
N PHE A 142 9.18 5.64 3.81
CA PHE A 142 9.48 5.34 5.19
C PHE A 142 9.64 6.65 5.96
N THR A 143 9.03 6.69 7.12
CA THR A 143 9.21 7.78 8.08
C THR A 143 9.66 7.17 9.39
N HIS A 144 10.12 7.98 10.32
CA HIS A 144 10.49 7.52 11.65
C HIS A 144 9.44 6.60 12.31
N THR A 145 8.15 6.80 12.05
CA THR A 145 7.07 6.09 12.78
C THR A 145 6.12 5.30 11.89
N SER A 146 6.25 5.35 10.57
CA SER A 146 5.29 4.72 9.67
C SER A 146 5.85 4.47 8.28
N VAL A 147 5.21 3.55 7.57
CA VAL A 147 5.31 3.43 6.11
C VAL A 147 4.00 3.88 5.50
N TYR A 148 4.07 4.70 4.46
CA TYR A 148 2.89 5.07 3.67
C TYR A 148 3.19 5.04 2.18
N GLY A 149 2.15 4.98 1.36
CA GLY A 149 2.34 4.92 -0.09
C GLY A 149 1.05 4.84 -0.89
N VAL A 150 1.20 4.55 -2.18
CA VAL A 150 0.11 4.39 -3.14
C VAL A 150 0.34 3.12 -3.95
N LEU A 151 -0.69 2.30 -4.04
CA LEU A 151 -0.77 1.11 -4.89
C LEU A 151 -1.66 1.42 -6.09
N PHE A 152 -1.22 1.06 -7.29
CA PHE A 152 -1.94 1.32 -8.54
C PHE A 152 -2.37 0.00 -9.16
N PHE A 153 -3.67 -0.13 -9.44
CA PHE A 153 -4.26 -1.40 -9.85
C PHE A 153 -4.98 -1.32 -11.19
N ASP A 154 -5.04 -2.45 -11.88
CA ASP A 154 -5.79 -2.60 -13.11
C ASP A 154 -7.32 -2.54 -12.91
N HIS A 155 -8.06 -2.51 -14.02
CA HIS A 155 -9.52 -2.40 -14.03
C HIS A 155 -10.24 -3.56 -13.31
N ARG A 156 -9.58 -4.69 -13.05
CA ARG A 156 -10.20 -5.85 -12.39
C ARG A 156 -10.45 -5.60 -10.90
N LEU A 157 -9.80 -4.60 -10.29
CA LEU A 157 -10.09 -4.16 -8.92
C LEU A 157 -11.50 -3.54 -8.77
N ALA A 158 -12.18 -3.17 -9.85
CA ALA A 158 -13.47 -2.47 -9.81
C ALA A 158 -14.51 -3.14 -8.90
N PHE A 159 -14.55 -4.48 -8.90
CA PHE A 159 -15.53 -5.22 -8.11
C PHE A 159 -15.33 -5.02 -6.59
N VAL A 160 -14.11 -5.19 -6.10
CA VAL A 160 -13.80 -4.99 -4.67
C VAL A 160 -13.81 -3.52 -4.27
N PHE A 161 -13.44 -2.63 -5.20
CA PHE A 161 -13.55 -1.19 -5.01
C PHE A 161 -15.01 -0.77 -4.76
N ASN A 162 -15.95 -1.27 -5.59
CA ASN A 162 -17.37 -1.00 -5.42
C ASN A 162 -17.93 -1.60 -4.13
N GLN A 163 -17.49 -2.80 -3.73
CA GLN A 163 -17.87 -3.35 -2.43
C GLN A 163 -17.40 -2.48 -1.27
N ALA A 164 -16.16 -1.99 -1.32
CA ALA A 164 -15.64 -1.07 -0.29
C ALA A 164 -16.50 0.20 -0.20
N HIS A 165 -16.97 0.72 -1.33
CA HIS A 165 -17.90 1.86 -1.40
C HIS A 165 -19.24 1.59 -0.73
N VAL A 166 -19.92 0.51 -1.11
CA VAL A 166 -21.22 0.12 -0.52
C VAL A 166 -21.11 -0.08 0.99
N ARG A 167 -20.01 -0.70 1.46
CA ARG A 167 -19.75 -0.90 2.90
C ARG A 167 -19.54 0.43 3.63
N ALA A 168 -18.83 1.39 3.01
CA ALA A 168 -18.62 2.71 3.58
C ALA A 168 -19.93 3.50 3.69
N GLU A 169 -20.76 3.51 2.64
CA GLU A 169 -22.06 4.17 2.63
C GLU A 169 -23.01 3.61 3.70
N SER A 170 -23.04 2.28 3.84
CA SER A 170 -23.87 1.59 4.83
C SER A 170 -23.51 1.96 6.28
N ARG A 171 -22.21 2.16 6.57
CA ARG A 171 -21.74 2.62 7.89
C ARG A 171 -22.08 4.08 8.16
N SER A 172 -22.09 4.90 7.11
CA SER A 172 -22.41 6.33 7.19
C SER A 172 -23.87 6.63 7.55
N HIS A 173 -24.78 5.65 7.41
CA HIS A 173 -26.19 5.78 7.84
C HIS A 173 -26.35 5.75 9.36
N SER A 174 -25.36 5.21 10.10
CA SER A 174 -25.32 5.19 11.57
C SER A 174 -24.42 6.27 12.19
N HIS A 175 -23.45 6.80 11.43
CA HIS A 175 -22.58 7.91 11.85
C HIS A 175 -22.22 8.73 10.62
N ARG A 176 -22.62 10.01 10.57
CA ARG A 176 -22.37 10.92 9.45
C ARG A 176 -20.86 11.10 9.17
N PHE A 177 -20.26 10.20 8.41
CA PHE A 177 -19.02 10.42 7.67
C PHE A 177 -19.35 10.81 6.23
N SER A 178 -20.19 11.84 6.09
CA SER A 178 -20.28 12.61 4.86
C SER A 178 -19.02 13.47 4.81
N HIS A 179 -18.18 13.30 3.79
CA HIS A 179 -17.36 14.35 3.12
C HIS A 179 -16.10 13.80 2.42
N SER A 180 -15.66 12.56 2.68
CA SER A 180 -14.74 11.88 1.75
C SER A 180 -15.58 11.03 0.79
N LEU A 181 -15.64 11.41 -0.49
CA LEU A 181 -16.22 10.61 -1.59
C LEU A 181 -15.49 9.25 -1.81
N HIS A 182 -14.64 8.85 -0.88
CA HIS A 182 -13.65 7.81 -1.00
C HIS A 182 -13.80 6.82 0.16
N PRO A 183 -13.96 5.52 -0.13
CA PRO A 183 -14.04 4.51 0.91
C PRO A 183 -12.75 4.48 1.75
N ILE A 184 -12.91 4.28 3.06
CA ILE A 184 -11.79 4.09 3.99
C ILE A 184 -11.99 2.74 4.67
N THR A 185 -10.97 1.90 4.66
CA THR A 185 -10.97 0.61 5.36
C THR A 185 -9.84 0.56 6.36
N THR A 186 -10.17 0.07 7.57
CA THR A 186 -9.33 0.05 8.76
C THR A 186 -9.53 -1.26 9.49
N VAL A 187 -8.65 -1.56 10.46
CA VAL A 187 -8.88 -2.68 11.37
C VAL A 187 -10.07 -2.37 12.28
N PRO A 188 -10.95 -3.35 12.59
CA PRO A 188 -12.06 -3.14 13.52
C PRO A 188 -11.60 -2.52 14.85
N GLY A 189 -12.30 -1.47 15.31
CA GLY A 189 -11.97 -0.76 16.54
C GLY A 189 -10.95 0.37 16.39
N GLN A 190 -10.30 0.51 15.22
CA GLN A 190 -9.41 1.63 14.95
C GLN A 190 -10.21 2.88 14.58
N SER A 191 -10.07 3.94 15.38
CA SER A 191 -10.60 5.27 15.07
C SER A 191 -9.57 6.08 14.30
N ILE A 192 -10.00 6.81 13.28
CA ILE A 192 -9.12 7.63 12.44
C ILE A 192 -9.75 9.01 12.29
N SER A 193 -8.94 10.05 12.50
CA SER A 193 -9.37 11.43 12.28
C SER A 193 -9.40 11.77 10.79
N LEU A 194 -10.35 12.61 10.39
CA LEU A 194 -10.42 13.10 9.01
C LEU A 194 -9.19 13.95 8.63
N ASP A 195 -8.61 14.67 9.60
CA ASP A 195 -7.39 15.44 9.39
C ASP A 195 -6.21 14.56 9.00
N PHE A 196 -6.09 13.38 9.63
CA PHE A 196 -5.08 12.40 9.26
C PHE A 196 -5.27 11.91 7.82
N VAL A 197 -6.50 11.58 7.44
CA VAL A 197 -6.81 11.10 6.07
C VAL A 197 -6.53 12.19 5.03
N ALA A 198 -6.90 13.43 5.31
CA ALA A 198 -6.63 14.57 4.44
C ALA A 198 -5.11 14.79 4.25
N ASP A 199 -4.33 14.73 5.34
CA ASP A 199 -2.88 14.83 5.29
C ASP A 199 -2.26 13.66 4.50
N LEU A 200 -2.72 12.43 4.73
CA LEU A 200 -2.26 11.25 4.00
C LEU A 200 -2.50 11.37 2.49
N ILE A 201 -3.66 11.88 2.06
CA ILE A 201 -3.95 12.17 0.65
C ILE A 201 -2.99 13.21 0.08
N VAL A 202 -2.66 14.26 0.85
CA VAL A 202 -1.71 15.29 0.42
C VAL A 202 -0.31 14.69 0.26
N ARG A 203 0.14 13.86 1.21
CA ARG A 203 1.43 13.15 1.12
C ARG A 203 1.49 12.22 -0.09
N ALA A 204 0.44 11.44 -0.32
CA ALA A 204 0.32 10.56 -1.49
C ALA A 204 0.42 11.33 -2.80
N ARG A 205 -0.30 12.45 -2.93
CA ARG A 205 -0.21 13.32 -4.10
C ARG A 205 1.21 13.87 -4.30
N ARG A 206 1.89 14.29 -3.23
CA ARG A 206 3.29 14.76 -3.32
C ARG A 206 4.23 13.65 -3.79
N LEU A 207 4.10 12.46 -3.20
CA LEU A 207 4.88 11.29 -3.55
C LEU A 207 4.77 10.93 -5.04
N THR A 208 3.59 11.14 -5.63
CA THR A 208 3.32 10.82 -7.04
C THR A 208 3.58 11.97 -8.03
N ARG A 209 3.79 13.22 -7.56
CA ARG A 209 3.98 14.38 -8.45
C ARG A 209 5.36 14.31 -9.13
N GLY A 210 5.35 14.06 -10.44
CA GLY A 210 6.54 14.11 -11.31
C GLY A 210 7.22 12.77 -11.59
N ARG A 211 6.59 11.65 -11.20
CA ARG A 211 7.27 10.34 -11.15
C ARG A 211 6.47 9.19 -11.78
N ILE A 212 5.26 9.44 -12.29
CA ILE A 212 4.42 8.47 -13.02
C ILE A 212 3.91 9.07 -14.33
#